data_AF-A7GQX8-F1
#
_entry.id   AF-A7GQX8-F1
#
_cell.length_a   1.000
_cell.length_b   1.000
_cell.length_c   1.000
_cell.angle_alpha   90.00
_cell.angle_beta   90.00
_cell.angle_gamma   90.00
#
_symmetry.space_group_name_H-M   'P 1'
#
loop_
_entity.id
_entity.type
_entity.pdbx_description
1 polymer ?
#
loop_
_entity_poly.entity_id
_entity_poly.type
_entity_poly.pdbx_seq_one_letter_code
_entity_poly.pdbx_strand_id
1 'polypeptide(L)'
;MVEAYEKLSISYPNEIALQVIGLSVTEDTIRNCTKTGLSRIRSYILERFQSANVPNAEEEVTTFLARGILCNISYYLDLPEFIYNERK
;
A
#
# COMPACT_ATOMS: atom_id res chain seq x y z
N MET A 1 1.27 -2.45 -10.85
CA MET A 1 0.94 -2.10 -9.45
C MET A 1 -0.27 -1.18 -9.40
N VAL A 2 -0.19 0.02 -9.96
CA VAL A 2 -1.29 1.01 -9.96
C VAL A 2 -2.62 0.43 -10.45
N GLU A 3 -2.61 -0.25 -11.60
CA GLU A 3 -3.79 -0.94 -12.15
C GLU A 3 -4.39 -2.01 -11.22
N ALA A 4 -3.58 -2.67 -10.40
CA ALA A 4 -4.09 -3.65 -9.44
C ALA A 4 -4.79 -2.95 -8.29
N TYR A 5 -4.25 -1.83 -7.82
CA TYR A 5 -4.89 -1.00 -6.79
C TYR A 5 -6.15 -0.30 -7.32
N GLU A 6 -6.19 0.07 -8.61
CA GLU A 6 -7.39 0.60 -9.27
C GLU A 6 -8.55 -0.42 -9.22
N LYS A 7 -8.26 -1.67 -9.58
CA LYS A 7 -9.25 -2.74 -9.52
C LYS A 7 -9.72 -2.98 -8.09
N LEU A 8 -8.81 -2.91 -7.11
CA LEU A 8 -9.15 -3.04 -5.70
C LEU A 8 -10.00 -1.87 -5.20
N SER A 9 -9.72 -0.63 -5.60
CA SER A 9 -10.51 0.53 -5.16
C SER A 9 -11.92 0.54 -5.74
N ILE A 10 -12.10 0.03 -6.96
CA ILE A 10 -13.42 -0.15 -7.56
C ILE A 10 -14.18 -1.31 -6.91
N SER A 11 -13.49 -2.43 -6.64
CA SER A 11 -14.14 -3.65 -6.15
C SER A 11 -14.39 -3.61 -4.63
N TYR A 12 -13.54 -2.92 -3.87
CA TYR A 12 -13.51 -2.91 -2.41
C TYR A 12 -13.25 -1.49 -1.86
N PRO A 13 -14.11 -0.50 -2.20
CA PRO A 13 -13.87 0.91 -1.86
C PRO A 13 -13.85 1.15 -0.34
N ASN A 14 -14.69 0.44 0.42
CA ASN A 14 -14.78 0.59 1.87
C ASN A 14 -13.51 0.06 2.57
N GLU A 15 -12.95 -1.04 2.06
CA GLU A 15 -11.71 -1.62 2.57
C GLU A 15 -10.52 -0.69 2.34
N ILE A 16 -10.46 -0.01 1.18
CA ILE A 16 -9.46 1.02 0.90
C ILE A 16 -9.61 2.21 1.86
N ALA A 17 -10.83 2.70 2.05
CA ALA A 17 -11.11 3.78 2.99
C ALA A 17 -10.69 3.43 4.43
N LEU A 18 -11.02 2.22 4.89
CA LEU A 18 -10.62 1.74 6.22
C LEU A 18 -9.10 1.66 6.39
N GLN A 19 -8.37 1.28 5.33
CA GLN A 19 -6.91 1.28 5.38
C GLN A 19 -6.34 2.70 5.50
N VAL A 20 -6.88 3.67 4.75
CA VAL A 20 -6.44 5.09 4.85
C VAL A 20 -6.72 5.65 6.24
N ILE A 21 -7.91 5.43 6.78
CA ILE A 21 -8.29 5.87 8.13
C ILE A 21 -7.40 5.18 9.18
N GLY A 22 -7.21 3.86 9.07
CA GLY A 22 -6.47 3.04 10.03
C GLY A 22 -4.98 3.42 10.16
N LEU A 23 -4.41 4.13 9.18
CA LEU A 23 -3.04 4.66 9.24
C LEU A 23 -2.92 5.87 10.18
N SER A 24 -3.98 6.67 10.37
CA SER A 24 -3.95 7.88 11.20
C SER A 24 -4.49 7.69 12.61
N VAL A 25 -5.21 6.59 12.88
CA VAL A 25 -5.80 6.35 14.20
C VAL A 25 -4.72 6.05 15.24
N THR A 26 -4.76 6.76 16.36
CA THR A 26 -3.78 6.67 17.46
C THR A 26 -4.17 5.67 18.55
N GLU A 27 -5.43 5.24 18.59
CA GLU A 27 -5.95 4.20 19.51
C GLU A 27 -5.06 2.95 19.45
N ASP A 28 -4.54 2.49 20.58
CA ASP A 28 -3.50 1.45 20.63
C ASP A 28 -3.92 0.14 19.93
N THR A 29 -5.19 -0.27 20.10
CA THR A 29 -5.72 -1.48 19.46
C THR A 29 -5.65 -1.38 17.94
N ILE A 30 -6.05 -0.24 17.37
CA ILE A 30 -6.05 -0.02 15.92
C ILE A 30 -4.61 0.15 15.43
N ARG A 31 -3.80 0.96 16.13
CA ARG A 31 -2.39 1.16 15.80
C ARG A 31 -1.61 -0.15 15.78
N ASN A 32 -1.83 -1.03 16.75
CA ASN A 32 -1.19 -2.34 16.81
C ASN A 32 -1.68 -3.25 15.68
N CYS A 33 -2.98 -3.26 15.39
CA CYS A 33 -3.53 -4.00 14.24
C CYS A 33 -2.89 -3.54 12.91
N THR A 34 -2.84 -2.23 12.66
CA THR A 34 -2.20 -1.62 11.48
C THR A 34 -0.72 -2.01 11.39
N LYS A 35 0.04 -1.90 12.49
CA LYS A 35 1.45 -2.33 12.55
C LYS A 35 1.63 -3.80 12.21
N THR A 36 0.83 -4.69 12.80
CA THR A 36 0.89 -6.12 12.53
C THR A 36 0.54 -6.44 11.08
N GLY A 37 -0.50 -5.81 10.53
CA GLY A 37 -0.88 -5.97 9.13
C GLY A 37 0.24 -5.57 8.17
N LEU A 38 0.78 -4.36 8.33
CA LEU A 38 1.88 -3.86 7.48
C LEU A 38 3.15 -4.72 7.62
N SER A 39 3.48 -5.16 8.82
CA SER A 39 4.64 -6.05 9.05
C SER A 39 4.47 -7.39 8.32
N ARG A 40 3.27 -7.98 8.34
CA ARG A 40 2.98 -9.21 7.59
C ARG A 40 3.11 -9.02 6.09
N ILE A 41 2.58 -7.92 5.55
CA ILE A 41 2.71 -7.60 4.12
C ILE A 41 4.18 -7.41 3.74
N ARG A 42 4.96 -6.67 4.55
CA ARG A 42 6.41 -6.49 4.34
C ARG A 42 7.11 -7.84 4.22
N SER A 43 6.95 -8.72 5.20
CA SER A 43 7.63 -10.02 5.20
C SER A 43 7.20 -10.88 4.00
N TYR A 44 5.90 -10.90 3.68
CA TYR A 44 5.35 -11.66 2.57
C TYR A 44 5.93 -11.23 1.20
N ILE A 45 6.09 -9.92 1.00
CA ILE A 45 6.64 -9.36 -0.25
C ILE A 45 8.15 -9.52 -0.30
N LEU A 46 8.86 -9.28 0.81
CA LEU A 46 10.31 -9.44 0.91
C LEU A 46 10.73 -10.87 0.53
N GLU A 47 10.07 -11.89 1.08
CA GLU A 47 10.32 -13.29 0.77
C GLU A 47 10.18 -13.57 -0.74
N ARG A 48 9.18 -12.98 -1.40
CA ARG A 48 8.94 -13.12 -2.84
C ARG A 48 9.98 -12.39 -3.67
N PHE A 49 10.38 -11.20 -3.25
CA PHE A 49 11.42 -10.43 -3.93
C PHE A 49 12.76 -11.16 -3.84
N GLN A 50 13.10 -11.70 -2.68
CA GLN A 50 14.28 -12.54 -2.49
C GLN A 50 14.22 -13.81 -3.35
N SER A 51 13.09 -14.53 -3.34
CA SER A 51 12.90 -15.74 -4.14
C SER A 51 12.98 -15.49 -5.65
N ALA A 52 12.58 -14.30 -6.10
CA ALA A 52 12.66 -13.86 -7.48
C ALA A 52 14.02 -13.21 -7.84
N ASN A 53 14.99 -13.19 -6.92
CA ASN A 53 16.29 -12.53 -7.08
C ASN A 53 16.19 -11.03 -7.45
N VAL A 54 15.20 -10.33 -6.90
CA VAL A 54 15.09 -8.87 -7.05
C VAL A 54 16.31 -8.20 -6.37
N PRO A 55 17.11 -7.40 -7.08
CA PRO A 55 18.21 -6.65 -6.48
C PRO A 55 17.69 -5.71 -5.38
N ASN A 56 18.46 -5.54 -4.31
CA ASN A 56 18.09 -4.66 -3.18
C ASN A 56 16.69 -4.94 -2.61
N ALA A 57 16.27 -6.21 -2.52
CA ALA A 57 14.92 -6.62 -2.12
C ALA A 57 14.39 -5.93 -0.84
N GLU A 58 15.26 -5.63 0.14
CA GLU A 58 14.92 -4.90 1.37
C GLU A 58 14.50 -3.43 1.14
N GLU A 59 15.15 -2.75 0.20
CA GLU A 59 14.78 -1.40 -0.21
C GLU A 59 13.54 -1.44 -1.10
N GLU A 60 13.50 -2.36 -2.05
CA GLU A 60 12.39 -2.52 -2.99
C GLU A 60 11.08 -2.87 -2.28
N VAL A 61 11.10 -3.67 -1.21
CA VAL A 61 9.87 -3.94 -0.44
C VAL A 61 9.34 -2.68 0.25
N THR A 62 10.23 -1.80 0.70
CA THR A 62 9.85 -0.52 1.32
C THR A 62 9.23 0.40 0.27
N THR A 63 9.83 0.49 -0.92
CA THR A 63 9.28 1.23 -2.07
C THR A 63 7.92 0.67 -2.49
N PHE A 64 7.77 -0.66 -2.54
CA PHE A 64 6.49 -1.31 -2.83
C PHE A 64 5.42 -0.90 -1.83
N LEU A 65 5.68 -1.01 -0.52
CA LEU A 65 4.72 -0.62 0.51
C LEU A 65 4.34 0.86 0.42
N ALA A 66 5.33 1.74 0.25
CA ALA A 66 5.11 3.17 0.14
C ALA A 66 4.20 3.50 -1.06
N ARG A 67 4.45 2.88 -2.23
CA ARG A 67 3.61 3.06 -3.42
C ARG A 67 2.20 2.51 -3.23
N GLY A 68 2.05 1.38 -2.55
CA GLY A 68 0.74 0.82 -2.24
C GLY A 68 -0.10 1.72 -1.33
N ILE A 69 0.51 2.26 -0.28
CA ILE A 69 -0.12 3.24 0.61
C ILE A 69 -0.52 4.50 -0.16
N LEU A 70 0.37 5.01 -1.02
CA LEU A 70 0.08 6.19 -1.85
C LEU A 70 -1.09 5.93 -2.82
N CYS A 71 -1.20 4.72 -3.40
CA CYS A 71 -2.36 4.34 -4.21
C CYS A 71 -3.66 4.40 -3.39
N ASN A 72 -3.67 3.85 -2.18
CA ASN A 72 -4.85 3.91 -1.32
C ASN A 72 -5.28 5.36 -1.03
N ILE A 73 -4.32 6.23 -0.70
CA ILE A 73 -4.58 7.65 -0.43
C ILE A 73 -5.09 8.35 -1.69
N SER A 74 -4.44 8.13 -2.83
CA SER A 74 -4.80 8.71 -4.13
C SER A 74 -6.23 8.34 -4.52
N TYR A 75 -6.62 7.06 -4.45
CA TYR A 75 -7.99 6.64 -4.74
C TYR A 75 -9.00 7.13 -3.71
N TYR A 76 -8.64 7.18 -2.43
CA TYR A 76 -9.53 7.66 -1.38
C TYR A 76 -9.84 9.16 -1.49
N LEU A 77 -8.85 9.96 -1.91
CA LEU A 77 -8.96 11.43 -2.04
C LEU A 77 -9.32 11.89 -3.45
N ASP A 78 -9.43 10.98 -4.42
CA ASP A 78 -9.60 11.30 -5.85
C ASP A 78 -8.47 12.21 -6.38
N LEU A 79 -7.22 11.83 -6.10
CA LEU A 79 -5.98 12.53 -6.52
C LEU A 79 -5.15 11.66 -7.48
N PRO A 80 -5.63 11.40 -8.72
CA PRO A 80 -4.97 10.48 -9.66
C PRO A 80 -3.54 10.89 -10.04
N GLU A 81 -3.19 12.17 -9.96
CA GLU A 81 -1.88 12.72 -10.28
C GLU A 81 -0.75 12.22 -9.35
N PHE A 82 -1.09 11.63 -8.21
CA PHE A 82 -0.09 11.05 -7.28
C PHE A 82 0.45 9.69 -7.75
N ILE A 83 -0.27 9.01 -8.64
CA ILE A 83 0.07 7.64 -9.08
C ILE A 83 0.14 7.50 -10.59
N TYR A 84 -0.50 8.40 -11.33
CA TYR A 84 -0.33 8.55 -12.76
C TYR A 84 0.51 9.80 -13.02
N ASN A 85 1.71 9.60 -13.58
CA ASN A 85 2.43 10.75 -14.13
C ASN A 85 1.58 11.32 -15.26
N GLU A 86 1.19 12.60 -15.16
CA GLU A 86 0.71 13.34 -16.31
C GLU A 86 1.80 13.28 -17.38
N ARG A 87 1.62 12.44 -18.40
CA ARG A 87 2.40 12.56 -19.63
C ARG A 87 1.96 13.87 -20.28
N LYS A 88 2.64 14.96 -19.94
CA LYS A 88 2.71 16.13 -20.82
C LYS A 88 3.61 15.81 -22.01
#